data_AF-A0A7S2CG05-F1
#
_entry.id   AF-A0A7S2CG05-F1
#
_cell.length_a   1.000
_cell.length_b   1.000
_cell.length_c   1.000
_cell.angle_alpha   90.00
_cell.angle_beta   90.00
_cell.angle_gamma   90.00
#
_symmetry.space_group_name_H-M   'P 1'
#
loop_
_entity.id
_entity.type
_entity.pdbx_description
1 polymer ?
#
loop_
_entity_poly.entity_id
_entity_poly.type
_entity_poly.pdbx_seq_one_letter_code
_entity_poly.pdbx_strand_id
1 'polypeptide(L)'
;GMASDTDKTAAMKMEKYHISSQEHSRRASTATNHSTEVGGMLECAAIPVAAALGFLAIWTHKSARRRGVAKKLLDAARGNFFFGIVVRRDLCAFTPPTAVGLLFAKRYCADCGALLLFRHT
;
A
#
# COMPACT_ATOMS: atom_id res chain seq x y z
N GLY A 1 -3.79 -18.64 -36.88
CA GLY A 1 -3.10 -19.48 -35.88
C GLY A 1 -2.71 -18.60 -34.73
N MET A 2 -3.26 -18.88 -33.54
CA MET A 2 -2.98 -18.19 -32.29
C MET A 2 -1.50 -18.35 -31.93
N ALA A 3 -0.78 -17.24 -31.78
CA ALA A 3 0.48 -17.21 -31.04
C ALA A 3 0.18 -16.58 -29.68
N SER A 4 0.38 -17.39 -28.64
CA SER A 4 0.10 -17.13 -27.24
C SER A 4 1.03 -16.08 -26.65
N ASP A 5 0.50 -14.91 -26.33
CA ASP A 5 1.15 -13.85 -25.54
C ASP A 5 1.12 -14.18 -24.03
N THR A 6 1.51 -15.41 -23.67
CA THR A 6 1.59 -15.89 -22.28
C THR A 6 3.04 -15.94 -21.80
N ASP A 7 3.73 -14.81 -21.86
CA ASP A 7 5.04 -14.65 -21.21
C ASP A 7 5.25 -13.24 -20.65
N LYS A 8 4.39 -12.81 -19.74
CA LYS A 8 4.62 -11.61 -18.90
C LYS A 8 4.31 -11.80 -17.42
N THR A 9 4.19 -13.05 -16.96
CA THR A 9 4.11 -13.34 -15.52
C THR A 9 5.52 -13.32 -14.94
N ALA A 10 6.16 -12.15 -14.98
CA ALA A 10 7.26 -11.86 -14.07
C ALA A 10 6.66 -11.93 -12.66
N ALA A 11 6.89 -13.05 -11.97
CA ALA A 11 6.50 -13.22 -10.58
C ALA A 11 7.25 -12.16 -9.75
N MET A 12 6.61 -11.02 -9.51
CA MET A 12 7.15 -9.99 -8.63
C MET A 12 7.36 -10.59 -7.25
N LYS A 13 8.60 -10.54 -6.75
CA LYS A 13 8.93 -10.98 -5.39
C LYS A 13 8.31 -9.97 -4.42
N MET A 14 7.16 -10.31 -3.85
CA MET A 14 6.39 -9.43 -2.98
C MET A 14 6.69 -9.73 -1.52
N GLU A 15 6.92 -8.70 -0.72
CA GLU A 15 7.34 -8.81 0.67
C GLU A 15 6.24 -8.24 1.57
N LYS A 16 5.71 -9.04 2.49
CA LYS A 16 4.68 -8.57 3.43
C LYS A 16 5.36 -7.70 4.48
N TYR A 17 4.75 -6.57 4.82
CA TYR A 17 5.19 -5.79 5.97
C TYR A 17 4.14 -5.93 7.07
N HIS A 18 4.59 -6.37 8.24
CA HIS A 18 3.77 -6.33 9.45
C HIS A 18 4.05 -5.00 10.16
N ILE A 19 3.00 -4.24 10.43
CA ILE A 19 3.10 -3.00 11.20
C ILE A 19 2.71 -3.37 12.62
N SER A 20 3.68 -3.49 13.52
CA SER A 20 3.42 -3.65 14.95
C SER A 20 2.81 -2.34 15.48
N SER A 21 1.54 -2.37 15.87
CA SER A 21 0.95 -1.31 16.68
C SER A 21 1.50 -1.45 18.10
N GLN A 22 2.36 -0.54 18.53
CA GLN A 22 2.57 -0.34 19.97
C GLN A 22 1.46 0.55 20.52
N GLU A 23 0.66 0.00 21.43
CA GLU A 23 -0.22 0.75 22.35
C GLU A 23 0.36 0.72 23.78
N HIS A 24 0.21 1.86 24.47
CA HIS A 24 0.59 2.25 25.86
C HIS A 24 2.02 2.80 26.08
N SER A 25 2.26 3.94 26.75
CA SER A 25 1.54 4.52 27.90
C SER A 25 1.82 6.04 28.08
N ARG A 26 0.92 6.71 28.82
CA ARG A 26 0.85 8.15 29.14
C ARG A 26 2.12 8.76 29.77
N ARG A 27 2.55 9.93 29.27
CA ARG A 27 2.94 11.09 30.10
C ARG A 27 2.96 12.39 29.29
N ALA A 28 2.33 13.41 29.84
CA ALA A 28 2.39 14.78 29.32
C ALA A 28 3.75 15.40 29.60
N SER A 29 4.28 16.20 28.65
CA SER A 29 5.06 17.42 28.89
C SER A 29 5.43 18.12 27.57
N THR A 30 4.98 19.38 27.47
CA THR A 30 5.61 20.60 26.91
C THR A 30 6.24 20.62 25.51
N ALA A 31 5.80 21.64 24.77
CA ALA A 31 6.15 22.05 23.41
C ALA A 31 7.64 22.24 23.11
N THR A 32 8.06 21.75 21.94
CA THR A 32 9.03 22.40 21.04
C THR A 32 8.75 21.98 19.59
N ASN A 33 8.82 22.94 18.67
CA ASN A 33 8.56 22.75 17.25
C ASN A 33 9.62 21.83 16.62
N HIS A 34 9.23 20.61 16.24
CA HIS A 34 10.02 19.80 15.31
C HIS A 34 9.07 18.99 14.43
N SER A 35 9.16 19.21 13.12
CA SER A 35 8.48 18.44 12.07
C SER A 35 8.58 16.95 12.37
N THR A 36 7.52 16.39 12.95
CA THR A 36 7.49 14.98 13.33
C THR A 36 7.41 14.16 12.06
N GLU A 37 8.58 13.74 11.57
CA GLU A 37 8.66 12.61 10.66
C GLU A 37 8.03 11.43 11.38
N VAL A 38 6.83 11.04 10.95
CA VAL A 38 6.17 9.82 11.41
C VAL A 38 6.89 8.65 10.73
N GLY A 39 8.15 8.44 11.12
CA GLY A 39 9.02 7.36 10.70
C GLY A 39 8.58 6.07 11.38
N GLY A 40 7.46 5.50 10.94
CA GLY A 40 7.15 4.12 11.26
C GLY A 40 8.15 3.23 10.54
N MET A 41 9.05 2.59 11.29
CA MET A 41 9.95 1.56 10.75
C MET A 41 9.09 0.47 10.10
N LEU A 42 9.32 0.22 8.81
CA LEU A 42 8.65 -0.83 8.05
C LEU A 42 9.55 -2.07 8.10
N GLU A 43 9.14 -3.10 8.82
CA GLU A 43 9.89 -4.36 8.91
C GLU A 43 9.42 -5.36 7.84
N CYS A 44 10.37 -5.85 7.04
CA CYS A 44 10.10 -6.93 6.09
C CYS A 44 9.70 -8.20 6.82
N ALA A 45 8.65 -8.87 6.36
CA ALA A 45 8.47 -10.28 6.68
C ALA A 45 9.59 -11.08 6.03
N ALA A 46 10.17 -12.01 6.79
CA ALA A 46 11.21 -12.92 6.29
C ALA A 46 10.73 -13.83 5.14
N ILE A 47 9.41 -13.98 4.97
CA ILE A 47 8.79 -14.83 3.96
C ILE A 47 7.97 -13.96 3.00
N PRO A 48 8.26 -14.02 1.68
CA PRO A 48 7.46 -13.36 0.64
C PRO A 48 5.99 -13.78 0.72
N VAL A 49 5.08 -12.85 0.45
CA VAL A 49 3.64 -13.12 0.46
C VAL A 49 3.05 -12.77 -0.89
N ALA A 50 2.16 -13.61 -1.38
CA ALA A 50 1.49 -13.38 -2.65
C ALA A 50 0.65 -12.09 -2.60
N ALA A 51 0.75 -11.29 -3.65
CA ALA A 51 -0.27 -10.29 -3.96
C ALA A 51 -0.62 -10.38 -5.44
N ALA A 52 -1.83 -9.93 -5.77
CA ALA A 52 -2.43 -10.04 -7.09
C ALA A 52 -2.33 -8.74 -7.89
N LEU A 53 -2.22 -7.59 -7.23
CA LEU A 53 -2.18 -6.27 -7.88
C LEU A 53 -1.15 -5.35 -7.20
N GLY A 54 -0.22 -4.82 -7.99
CA GLY A 54 0.76 -3.83 -7.55
C GLY A 54 0.38 -2.41 -7.96
N PHE A 55 0.38 -1.48 -7.01
CA PHE A 55 0.26 -0.04 -7.27
C PHE A 55 1.65 0.58 -7.38
N LEU A 56 2.04 0.97 -8.59
CA LEU A 56 3.36 1.58 -8.84
C LEU A 56 3.42 3.04 -8.39
N ALA A 57 2.35 3.79 -8.61
CA ALA A 57 2.23 5.17 -8.21
C ALA A 57 0.76 5.56 -8.05
N ILE A 58 0.50 6.46 -7.09
CA ILE A 58 -0.78 7.14 -6.99
C ILE A 58 -0.53 8.62 -6.70
N TRP A 59 -1.20 9.47 -7.47
CA TRP A 59 -1.12 10.90 -7.31
C TRP A 59 -2.51 11.52 -7.33
N THR A 60 -2.68 12.54 -6.49
CA THR A 60 -3.84 13.42 -6.55
C THR A 60 -3.35 14.86 -6.39
N HIS A 61 -3.97 15.76 -7.14
CA HIS A 61 -3.74 17.18 -6.99
C HIS A 61 -4.01 17.61 -5.54
N LYS A 62 -3.25 18.59 -5.01
CA LYS A 62 -3.36 19.01 -3.61
C LYS A 62 -4.80 19.39 -3.23
N SER A 63 -5.52 20.10 -4.10
CA SER A 63 -6.92 20.50 -3.88
C SER A 63 -7.93 19.34 -3.96
N ALA A 64 -7.53 18.18 -4.48
CA ALA A 64 -8.34 16.97 -4.57
C ALA A 64 -8.08 15.98 -3.42
N ARG A 65 -7.10 16.26 -2.55
CA ARG A 65 -6.78 15.42 -1.39
C ARG A 65 -7.92 15.41 -0.38
N ARG A 66 -8.02 14.32 0.38
CA ARG A 66 -9.06 14.10 1.42
C ARG A 66 -10.51 14.18 0.90
N ARG A 67 -10.72 14.12 -0.43
CA ARG A 67 -12.04 14.05 -1.08
C ARG A 67 -12.37 12.67 -1.65
N GLY A 68 -11.61 11.64 -1.24
CA GLY A 68 -11.81 10.26 -1.68
C GLY A 68 -11.32 9.93 -3.09
N VAL A 69 -10.70 10.86 -3.82
CA VAL A 69 -10.23 10.63 -5.20
C VAL A 69 -9.23 9.48 -5.29
N ALA A 70 -8.19 9.48 -4.44
CA ALA A 70 -7.20 8.41 -4.42
C ALA A 70 -7.82 7.03 -4.13
N LYS A 71 -8.78 6.97 -3.20
CA LYS A 71 -9.52 5.73 -2.89
C LYS A 71 -10.29 5.23 -4.11
N LYS A 72 -11.04 6.12 -4.79
CA LYS A 72 -11.80 5.77 -6.00
C LYS A 72 -10.89 5.25 -7.12
N LEU A 73 -9.71 5.84 -7.30
CA LEU A 73 -8.72 5.37 -8.27
C LEU A 73 -8.27 3.93 -7.96
N LEU A 74 -7.96 3.63 -6.70
CA LEU A 74 -7.56 2.27 -6.31
C LEU A 74 -8.71 1.26 -6.38
N ASP A 75 -9.92 1.67 -6.00
CA ASP A 75 -11.11 0.81 -6.11
C ASP A 75 -11.43 0.49 -7.58
N ALA A 76 -11.31 1.47 -8.48
CA ALA A 76 -11.46 1.27 -9.91
C ALA A 76 -10.37 0.37 -10.49
N ALA A 77 -9.11 0.54 -10.08
CA ALA A 77 -8.04 -0.36 -10.49
C ALA A 77 -8.32 -1.80 -10.05
N ARG A 78 -8.72 -2.01 -8.79
CA ARG A 78 -9.05 -3.35 -8.26
C ARG A 78 -10.21 -4.02 -8.97
N GLY A 79 -11.22 -3.26 -9.38
CA GLY A 79 -12.40 -3.80 -10.05
C GLY A 79 -12.23 -4.06 -11.55
N ASN A 80 -11.21 -3.46 -12.17
CA ASN A 80 -11.03 -3.52 -13.62
C ASN A 80 -9.74 -4.22 -14.06
N PHE A 81 -8.82 -4.55 -13.15
CA PHE A 81 -7.56 -5.18 -13.51
C PHE A 81 -7.72 -6.65 -13.95
N PHE A 82 -8.54 -7.41 -13.22
CA PHE A 82 -8.92 -8.77 -13.63
C PHE A 82 -10.39 -8.78 -14.02
N PHE A 83 -10.70 -9.36 -15.18
CA PHE A 83 -12.07 -9.45 -15.66
C PHE A 83 -12.95 -10.23 -14.67
N GLY A 84 -14.07 -9.63 -14.26
CA GLY A 84 -15.06 -10.27 -13.40
C GLY A 84 -14.65 -10.43 -11.93
N ILE A 85 -13.48 -9.92 -11.50
CA ILE A 85 -12.98 -10.08 -10.14
C ILE A 85 -12.56 -8.73 -9.57
N VAL A 86 -13.11 -8.38 -8.39
CA VAL A 86 -12.61 -7.28 -7.59
C VAL A 86 -11.49 -7.78 -6.67
N VAL A 87 -10.24 -7.38 -6.95
CA VAL A 87 -9.09 -7.77 -6.11
C VAL A 87 -9.31 -7.27 -4.69
N ARG A 88 -9.08 -8.12 -3.67
CA ARG A 88 -9.17 -7.69 -2.27
C ARG A 88 -7.98 -6.79 -1.89
N ARG A 89 -8.17 -5.85 -0.98
CA ARG A 89 -7.13 -4.87 -0.60
C ARG A 89 -5.91 -5.52 0.07
N ASP A 90 -6.10 -6.64 0.76
CA ASP A 90 -5.02 -7.43 1.37
C ASP A 90 -4.19 -8.21 0.35
N LEU A 91 -4.64 -8.29 -0.90
CA LEU A 91 -3.89 -8.81 -2.05
C LEU A 91 -3.35 -7.68 -2.94
N CYS A 92 -3.42 -6.44 -2.47
CA CYS A 92 -2.80 -5.30 -3.15
C CYS A 92 -1.47 -4.93 -2.48
N ALA A 93 -0.44 -4.72 -3.29
CA ALA A 93 0.87 -4.27 -2.85
C ALA A 93 1.20 -2.89 -3.41
N PHE A 94 2.04 -2.14 -2.69
CA PHE A 94 2.51 -0.81 -3.12
C PHE A 94 4.02 -0.82 -3.31
N THR A 95 4.52 -0.04 -4.27
CA THR A 95 5.94 0.37 -4.22
C THR A 95 6.20 1.13 -2.91
N PRO A 96 7.47 1.24 -2.44
CA PRO A 96 7.78 1.97 -1.22
C PRO A 96 7.16 3.38 -1.26
N PRO A 97 6.15 3.66 -0.41
CA PRO A 97 5.38 4.87 -0.56
C PRO A 97 6.10 6.06 0.06
N THR A 98 5.79 7.27 -0.42
CA THR A 98 6.15 8.52 0.29
C THR A 98 5.44 8.59 1.64
N ALA A 99 5.87 9.46 2.56
CA ALA A 99 5.21 9.61 3.88
C ALA A 99 3.69 9.86 3.79
N VAL A 100 3.26 10.71 2.85
CA VAL A 100 1.83 10.95 2.60
C VAL A 100 1.15 9.72 1.99
N GLY A 101 1.85 9.03 1.08
CA GLY A 101 1.38 7.78 0.49
C GLY A 101 1.21 6.67 1.54
N LEU A 102 2.11 6.57 2.52
CA LEU A 102 2.04 5.60 3.60
C LEU A 102 0.83 5.84 4.49
N LEU A 103 0.55 7.09 4.86
CA LEU A 103 -0.65 7.45 5.62
C LEU A 103 -1.93 7.07 4.87
N PHE A 104 -1.95 7.35 3.56
CA PHE A 104 -3.07 6.96 2.71
C PHE A 104 -3.21 5.42 2.62
N ALA A 105 -2.13 4.69 2.37
CA ALA A 105 -2.13 3.24 2.22
C ALA A 105 -2.56 2.55 3.51
N LYS A 106 -2.05 2.98 4.68
CA LYS A 106 -2.50 2.53 6.00
C LYS A 106 -4.01 2.71 6.18
N ARG A 107 -4.54 3.88 5.80
CA ARG A 107 -5.99 4.14 5.92
C ARG A 107 -6.80 3.32 4.92
N TYR A 108 -6.29 3.13 3.71
CA TYR A 108 -6.97 2.36 2.66
C TYR A 108 -7.04 0.86 3.01
N CYS A 109 -5.98 0.31 3.59
CA CYS A 109 -5.86 -1.09 4.01
C CYS A 109 -6.14 -1.32 5.51
N ALA A 110 -6.85 -0.40 6.17
CA ALA A 110 -7.07 -0.48 7.62
C ALA A 110 -7.83 -1.74 8.07
N ASP A 111 -8.61 -2.33 7.17
CA ASP A 111 -9.38 -3.58 7.34
C ASP A 111 -8.62 -4.84 6.89
N CYS A 112 -7.39 -4.70 6.38
CA CYS A 112 -6.65 -5.80 5.74
C CYS A 112 -5.72 -6.57 6.68
N GLY A 113 -5.52 -6.08 7.91
CA GLY A 113 -4.58 -6.66 8.88
C GLY A 113 -3.09 -6.54 8.52
N ALA A 114 -2.75 -6.19 7.28
CA ALA A 114 -1.39 -5.93 6.83
C ALA A 114 -1.36 -4.95 5.65
N LEU A 115 -0.19 -4.32 5.44
CA LEU A 115 0.11 -3.53 4.26
C LEU A 115 1.23 -4.25 3.48
N LEU A 116 0.96 -4.65 2.24
CA LEU A 116 1.95 -5.31 1.40
C LEU A 116 2.74 -4.27 0.61
N LEU A 117 4.05 -4.44 0.52
CA LEU A 117 4.90 -3.63 -0.34
C LEU A 117 5.69 -4.53 -1.28
N PHE A 118 6.13 -3.98 -2.41
CA PHE A 118 7.03 -4.68 -3.32
C PHE A 118 8.11 -3.73 -3.80
N ARG A 119 9.32 -4.26 -4.01
CA ARG A 119 10.40 -3.54 -4.67
C ARG A 119 10.62 -4.17 -6.04
N HIS A 120 10.79 -3.32 -7.04
CA HIS A 120 11.27 -3.77 -8.34
C HIS A 120 12.77 -4.06 -8.17
N THR A 121 13.16 -5.31 -8.40
CA THR A 121 14.57 -5.71 -8.54
C THR A 121 15.09 -5.37 -9.92
#